data_AF-A0A6S6TEF2-F1
#
_entry.id   AF-A0A6S6TEF2-F1
#
_cell.length_a   1.000
_cell.length_b   1.000
_cell.length_c   1.000
_cell.angle_alpha   90.00
_cell.angle_beta   90.00
_cell.angle_gamma   90.00
#
_symmetry.space_group_name_H-M   'P 1'
#
loop_
_entity.id
_entity.type
_entity.pdbx_description
1 polymer ?
#
loop_
_entity_poly.entity_id
_entity_poly.type
_entity_poly.pdbx_seq_one_letter_code
_entity_poly.pdbx_strand_id
1 'polypeptide(L)'
;MNWQGFLSWLQSLLGSANNTGGTNPPTNGEQPAPRPPVPASPTPAPVPPVSPVPPASEPPVVPAPTTPTPAPPPERPPVVIPPTVELPTEGVNLGFGKLWDNHPNISHNEMQPCRREDDVPNFGNQCAIRMGICLTRSNLMEGYDGVQCWFGHGGQGHSLRARELALWIRNNPSRFGQAEIKTGVEWQDYAGRTGIIFCQNFWGENNSGDHIDLWDGTGEFMGGGSFSWEGPAMASGGLDYIERSEDVWFWPVH
;
A
#
# COMPACT_ATOMS: atom_id res chain seq x y z
N MET A 1 -10.57 -5.50 -15.29
CA MET A 1 -9.29 -6.26 -15.39
C MET A 1 -8.39 -5.55 -16.38
N ASN A 2 -7.33 -4.90 -15.89
CA ASN A 2 -6.38 -4.14 -16.73
C ASN A 2 -5.15 -5.00 -17.04
N TRP A 3 -5.11 -5.53 -18.26
CA TRP A 3 -4.10 -6.48 -18.71
C TRP A 3 -2.69 -5.89 -18.82
N GLN A 4 -2.59 -4.55 -18.86
CA GLN A 4 -1.32 -3.83 -18.95
C GLN A 4 -0.56 -3.79 -17.62
N GLY A 5 -1.27 -3.81 -16.48
CA GLY A 5 -0.63 -3.86 -15.15
C GLY A 5 0.06 -5.20 -14.87
N PHE A 6 -0.55 -6.30 -15.32
CA PHE A 6 0.01 -7.64 -15.18
C PHE A 6 1.29 -7.83 -16.01
N LEU A 7 1.31 -7.32 -17.24
CA LEU A 7 2.49 -7.42 -18.12
C LEU A 7 3.67 -6.56 -17.63
N SER A 8 3.40 -5.41 -17.01
CA SER A 8 4.45 -4.54 -16.46
C SER A 8 5.11 -5.13 -15.22
N TRP A 9 4.35 -5.86 -14.39
CA TRP A 9 4.90 -6.64 -13.27
C TRP A 9 5.71 -7.86 -13.75
N LEU A 10 5.23 -8.59 -14.74
CA LEU A 10 5.95 -9.75 -15.31
C LEU A 10 7.27 -9.38 -16.00
N GLN A 11 7.34 -8.21 -16.64
CA GLN A 11 8.60 -7.68 -17.20
C GLN A 11 9.62 -7.32 -16.12
N SER A 12 9.20 -7.00 -14.90
CA SER A 12 10.12 -6.75 -13.78
C SER A 12 10.78 -8.03 -13.22
N LEU A 13 10.23 -9.21 -13.53
CA LEU A 13 10.75 -10.51 -13.09
C LEU A 13 11.73 -11.15 -14.09
N LEU A 14 11.87 -10.61 -15.31
CA LEU A 14 12.67 -11.18 -16.39
C LEU A 14 13.46 -10.09 -17.15
N GLY A 15 14.47 -9.50 -16.52
CA GLY A 15 15.51 -8.78 -17.26
C GLY A 15 16.28 -7.71 -16.50
N SER A 16 17.45 -8.07 -15.98
CA SER A 16 18.71 -7.46 -16.45
C SER A 16 19.92 -8.20 -15.88
N ALA A 17 20.37 -9.20 -16.64
CA ALA A 17 21.75 -9.67 -16.59
C ALA A 17 22.55 -8.91 -17.66
N ASN A 18 23.82 -8.62 -17.32
CA ASN A 18 24.89 -7.99 -18.09
C ASN A 18 25.05 -6.47 -17.92
N ASN A 19 26.05 -6.06 -17.11
CA ASN A 19 27.25 -5.46 -17.71
C ASN A 19 28.47 -5.58 -16.79
N THR A 20 29.52 -6.20 -17.32
CA THR A 20 30.86 -6.34 -16.73
C THR A 20 31.65 -5.03 -16.84
N GLY A 21 32.53 -4.78 -15.86
CA GLY A 21 33.21 -3.51 -15.65
C GLY A 21 34.29 -3.10 -16.67
N GLY A 22 34.78 -1.87 -16.47
CA GLY A 22 35.92 -1.29 -17.16
C GLY A 22 36.18 0.14 -16.67
N THR A 23 37.25 0.33 -15.91
CA THR A 23 37.78 1.61 -15.41
C THR A 23 38.41 2.44 -16.53
N ASN A 24 38.13 3.74 -16.60
CA ASN A 24 38.99 4.74 -17.25
C ASN A 24 38.87 6.14 -16.60
N PRO A 25 39.95 6.96 -16.60
CA PRO A 25 40.11 8.20 -15.80
C PRO A 25 39.54 9.46 -16.49
N PRO A 26 39.52 10.65 -15.83
CA PRO A 26 38.62 11.74 -16.22
C PRO A 26 39.19 12.56 -17.38
N THR A 27 38.36 12.78 -18.41
CA THR A 27 38.63 13.74 -19.48
C THR A 27 37.70 14.95 -19.36
N ASN A 28 38.29 16.10 -19.68
CA ASN A 28 37.78 17.46 -19.53
C ASN A 28 36.44 17.73 -20.20
N GLY A 29 35.80 18.78 -19.68
CA GLY A 29 34.48 19.26 -20.03
C GLY A 29 34.28 19.60 -21.51
N GLU A 30 33.10 19.24 -21.98
CA GLU A 30 32.45 19.89 -23.11
C GLU A 30 30.96 20.02 -22.79
N GLN A 31 30.50 21.27 -22.73
CA GLN A 31 29.14 21.66 -22.39
C GLN A 31 28.21 21.35 -23.58
N PRO A 32 27.10 20.62 -23.41
CA PRO A 32 26.21 20.32 -24.52
C PRO A 32 25.47 21.58 -24.99
N ALA A 33 25.38 21.74 -26.32
CA ALA A 33 24.70 22.83 -26.99
C ALA A 33 23.21 22.93 -26.60
N PRO A 34 22.61 24.14 -26.61
CA PRO A 34 21.20 24.34 -26.26
C PRO A 34 20.27 23.68 -27.28
N ARG A 35 19.19 23.06 -26.78
CA ARG A 35 18.14 22.44 -27.62
C ARG A 35 17.36 23.52 -28.40
N PRO A 36 16.92 23.22 -29.63
CA PRO A 36 16.01 24.08 -30.36
C PRO A 36 14.62 24.15 -29.69
N PRO A 37 13.88 25.26 -29.86
CA PRO A 37 12.56 25.44 -29.27
C PRO A 37 11.51 24.50 -29.88
N VAL A 38 10.61 24.01 -29.03
CA VAL A 38 9.47 23.15 -29.39
C VAL A 38 8.40 24.01 -30.09
N PRO A 39 7.82 23.57 -31.23
CA PRO A 39 6.75 24.30 -31.90
C PRO A 39 5.46 24.28 -31.06
N ALA A 40 4.75 25.41 -31.05
CA ALA A 40 3.49 25.58 -30.33
C ALA A 40 2.35 24.74 -30.94
N SER A 41 1.56 24.10 -30.09
CA SER A 41 0.38 23.32 -30.48
C SER A 41 -0.72 24.22 -31.07
N PRO A 42 -1.44 23.75 -32.12
CA PRO A 42 -2.53 24.53 -32.71
C PRO A 42 -3.78 24.56 -31.82
N THR A 43 -4.44 25.71 -31.80
CA THR A 43 -5.69 25.97 -31.06
C THR A 43 -6.87 25.19 -31.67
N PRO A 44 -7.79 24.61 -30.87
CA PRO A 44 -8.95 23.91 -31.40
C PRO A 44 -9.95 24.88 -32.06
N ALA A 45 -10.53 24.45 -33.19
CA ALA A 45 -11.57 25.19 -33.91
C ALA A 45 -12.92 25.18 -33.15
N PRO A 46 -13.75 26.23 -33.32
CA PRO A 46 -15.05 26.32 -32.66
C PRO A 46 -16.08 25.34 -33.25
N VAL A 47 -16.88 24.74 -32.37
CA VAL A 47 -17.95 23.80 -32.70
C VAL A 47 -19.15 24.56 -33.29
N PRO A 48 -19.79 24.09 -34.38
CA PRO A 48 -20.92 24.76 -35.00
C PRO A 48 -22.21 24.67 -34.15
N PRO A 49 -23.14 25.63 -34.27
CA PRO A 49 -24.38 25.65 -33.52
C PRO A 49 -25.36 24.57 -33.98
N VAL A 50 -26.01 23.92 -33.01
CA VAL A 50 -27.06 22.92 -33.25
C VAL A 50 -28.41 23.61 -33.42
N SER A 51 -29.08 23.37 -34.53
CA SER A 51 -30.43 23.89 -34.83
C SER A 51 -31.51 23.22 -33.98
N PRO A 52 -32.58 23.94 -33.60
CA PRO A 52 -33.68 23.38 -32.82
C PRO A 52 -34.59 22.47 -33.66
N VAL A 53 -35.00 21.35 -33.05
CA VAL A 53 -35.95 20.38 -33.59
C VAL A 53 -37.39 20.92 -33.43
N PRO A 54 -38.27 20.80 -34.43
CA PRO A 54 -39.66 21.27 -34.33
C PRO A 54 -40.51 20.39 -33.38
N PRO A 55 -41.56 20.95 -32.75
CA PRO A 55 -42.40 20.22 -31.82
C PRO A 55 -43.29 19.20 -32.55
N ALA A 56 -43.36 17.99 -32.01
CA ALA A 56 -44.24 16.93 -32.46
C ALA A 56 -45.69 17.16 -32.00
N SER A 57 -46.64 16.88 -32.88
CA SER A 57 -48.08 17.00 -32.64
C SER A 57 -48.57 15.98 -31.60
N GLU A 58 -49.40 16.43 -30.65
CA GLU A 58 -49.99 15.56 -29.62
C GLU A 58 -51.08 14.62 -30.21
N PRO A 59 -51.09 13.33 -29.82
CA PRO A 59 -52.18 12.42 -30.13
C PRO A 59 -53.38 12.57 -29.16
N PRO A 60 -54.58 12.11 -29.55
CA PRO A 60 -55.80 12.31 -28.77
C PRO A 60 -55.84 11.47 -27.49
N VAL A 61 -56.42 12.07 -26.44
CA VAL A 61 -56.58 11.51 -25.10
C VAL A 61 -57.63 10.39 -25.11
N VAL A 62 -57.20 9.17 -24.76
CA VAL A 62 -58.08 8.02 -24.49
C VAL A 62 -58.31 7.94 -22.97
N PRO A 63 -59.53 7.71 -22.47
CA PRO A 63 -59.78 7.59 -21.03
C PRO A 63 -59.16 6.32 -20.44
N ALA A 64 -58.52 6.47 -19.28
CA ALA A 64 -57.77 5.41 -18.61
C ALA A 64 -58.69 4.35 -17.96
N PRO A 65 -58.36 3.05 -18.04
CA PRO A 65 -59.03 2.01 -17.27
C PRO A 65 -58.57 2.03 -15.80
N THR A 66 -59.52 1.86 -14.88
CA THR A 66 -59.27 1.77 -13.43
C THR A 66 -58.43 0.54 -13.09
N THR A 67 -57.26 0.77 -12.49
CA THR A 67 -56.29 -0.25 -12.10
C THR A 67 -56.69 -0.90 -10.76
N PRO A 68 -56.64 -2.24 -10.63
CA PRO A 68 -56.81 -2.90 -9.33
C PRO A 68 -55.56 -2.71 -8.46
N THR A 69 -55.78 -2.55 -7.16
CA THR A 69 -54.75 -2.36 -6.12
C THR A 69 -53.72 -3.49 -6.11
N PRO A 70 -52.40 -3.19 -6.12
CA PRO A 70 -51.35 -4.20 -6.08
C PRO A 70 -51.30 -4.93 -4.73
N ALA A 71 -51.06 -6.25 -4.78
CA ALA A 71 -50.83 -7.08 -3.60
C ALA A 71 -49.57 -6.62 -2.83
N PRO A 72 -49.53 -6.79 -1.50
CA PRO A 72 -48.36 -6.44 -0.71
C PRO A 72 -47.14 -7.27 -1.15
N PRO A 73 -45.93 -6.68 -1.13
CA PRO A 73 -44.72 -7.38 -1.52
C PRO A 73 -44.42 -8.54 -0.58
N PRO A 74 -43.82 -9.65 -1.07
CA PRO A 74 -43.45 -10.79 -0.25
C PRO A 74 -42.50 -10.35 0.87
N GLU A 75 -42.73 -10.88 2.08
CA GLU A 75 -41.86 -10.64 3.23
C GLU A 75 -40.42 -11.02 2.87
N ARG A 76 -39.52 -10.06 3.07
CA ARG A 76 -38.10 -10.23 2.79
C ARG A 76 -37.55 -11.29 3.76
N PRO A 77 -36.81 -12.30 3.28
CA PRO A 77 -36.21 -13.29 4.18
C PRO A 77 -35.33 -12.58 5.22
N PRO A 78 -35.21 -13.14 6.44
CA PRO A 78 -34.43 -12.53 7.51
C PRO A 78 -32.98 -12.34 7.05
N VAL A 79 -32.44 -11.16 7.33
CA VAL A 79 -31.04 -10.85 7.09
C VAL A 79 -30.21 -11.77 8.00
N VAL A 80 -29.49 -12.72 7.39
CA VAL A 80 -28.49 -13.50 8.09
C VAL A 80 -27.32 -12.55 8.38
N ILE A 81 -27.19 -12.11 9.63
CA ILE A 81 -26.04 -11.33 10.07
C ILE A 81 -24.86 -12.29 10.10
N PRO A 82 -23.77 -12.05 9.34
CA PRO A 82 -22.60 -12.91 9.40
C PRO A 82 -22.03 -12.91 10.83
N PRO A 83 -21.47 -14.03 11.30
CA PRO A 83 -20.81 -14.06 12.60
C PRO A 83 -19.72 -13.00 12.63
N THR A 84 -19.72 -12.16 13.67
CA THR A 84 -18.65 -11.20 13.92
C THR A 84 -17.36 -11.99 14.14
N VAL A 85 -16.38 -11.84 13.25
CA VAL A 85 -15.07 -12.47 13.42
C VAL A 85 -14.43 -11.86 14.66
N GLU A 86 -14.18 -12.68 15.68
CA GLU A 86 -13.47 -12.24 16.87
C GLU A 86 -12.00 -11.97 16.49
N LEU A 87 -11.58 -10.71 16.62
CA LEU A 87 -10.21 -10.31 16.31
C LEU A 87 -9.22 -10.87 17.35
N PRO A 88 -7.96 -11.15 16.95
CA PRO A 88 -6.93 -11.60 17.88
C PRO A 88 -6.71 -10.60 19.01
N THR A 89 -6.48 -11.10 20.22
CA THR A 89 -6.24 -10.29 21.43
C THR A 89 -4.84 -10.47 22.01
N GLU A 90 -3.95 -11.05 21.22
CA GLU A 90 -2.57 -11.32 21.63
C GLU A 90 -1.75 -10.02 21.70
N GLY A 91 -0.80 -9.97 22.64
CA GLY A 91 0.20 -8.90 22.70
C GLY A 91 -0.29 -7.60 23.33
N VAL A 92 0.31 -6.48 22.95
CA VAL A 92 -0.01 -5.16 23.52
C VAL A 92 -1.22 -4.55 22.80
N ASN A 93 -2.12 -3.93 23.57
CA ASN A 93 -3.24 -3.18 23.02
C ASN A 93 -2.76 -1.85 22.42
N LEU A 94 -2.45 -1.84 21.13
CA LEU A 94 -2.13 -0.62 20.38
C LEU A 94 -3.23 -0.25 19.38
N GLY A 95 -4.29 -1.06 19.30
CA GLY A 95 -5.35 -0.97 18.34
C GLY A 95 -4.85 -1.35 16.96
N PHE A 96 -4.76 -2.65 16.65
CA PHE A 96 -4.21 -3.12 15.38
C PHE A 96 -4.97 -2.53 14.18
N GLY A 97 -6.30 -2.45 14.25
CA GLY A 97 -7.11 -1.80 13.22
C GLY A 97 -6.75 -0.33 12.99
N LYS A 98 -6.42 0.42 14.06
CA LYS A 98 -5.95 1.80 13.93
C LYS A 98 -4.57 1.86 13.24
N LEU A 99 -3.66 0.94 13.57
CA LEU A 99 -2.37 0.86 12.87
C LEU A 99 -2.56 0.56 11.40
N TRP A 100 -3.41 -0.42 11.10
CA TRP A 100 -3.76 -0.81 9.74
C TRP A 100 -4.31 0.37 8.94
N ASP A 101 -5.28 1.09 9.51
CA ASP A 101 -5.88 2.28 8.91
C ASP A 101 -4.89 3.45 8.77
N ASN A 102 -3.87 3.53 9.64
CA ASN A 102 -2.85 4.56 9.54
C ASN A 102 -1.73 4.21 8.54
N HIS A 103 -1.67 2.96 8.08
CA HIS A 103 -0.66 2.53 7.13
C HIS A 103 -0.90 3.16 5.75
N PRO A 104 0.06 3.92 5.19
CA PRO A 104 -0.15 4.75 4.01
C PRO A 104 -0.56 3.96 2.76
N ASN A 105 -0.08 2.72 2.61
CA ASN A 105 -0.50 1.89 1.48
C ASN A 105 -1.99 1.50 1.55
N ILE A 106 -2.53 1.31 2.75
CA ILE A 106 -3.89 0.80 2.94
C ILE A 106 -4.90 1.93 2.76
N SER A 107 -4.89 2.91 3.65
CA SER A 107 -5.97 3.91 3.69
C SER A 107 -5.83 5.05 2.71
N HIS A 108 -4.61 5.25 2.19
CA HIS A 108 -4.31 6.41 1.34
C HIS A 108 -3.82 6.02 -0.05
N ASN A 109 -3.68 4.71 -0.34
CA ASN A 109 -3.09 4.22 -1.59
C ASN A 109 -1.71 4.86 -1.88
N GLU A 110 -0.97 5.19 -0.82
CA GLU A 110 0.32 5.85 -0.85
C GLU A 110 1.43 4.79 -0.78
N MET A 111 1.63 4.06 -1.87
CA MET A 111 2.68 3.04 -1.97
C MET A 111 4.10 3.61 -1.79
N GLN A 112 4.32 4.81 -2.31
CA GLN A 112 5.60 5.50 -2.32
C GLN A 112 5.42 6.90 -1.72
N PRO A 113 5.24 7.01 -0.39
CA PRO A 113 4.90 8.27 0.25
C PRO A 113 6.06 9.27 0.22
N CYS A 114 7.32 8.82 0.21
CA CYS A 114 8.45 9.71 -0.03
C CYS A 114 8.73 9.82 -1.53
N ARG A 115 8.11 10.79 -2.19
CA ARG A 115 8.27 11.08 -3.62
C ARG A 115 8.51 12.55 -3.87
N ARG A 116 9.06 12.87 -5.04
CA ARG A 116 9.24 14.24 -5.53
C ARG A 116 7.92 14.76 -6.11
N GLU A 117 7.90 16.05 -6.47
CA GLU A 117 6.71 16.69 -7.06
C GLU A 117 6.26 16.06 -8.40
N ASP A 118 7.16 15.36 -9.08
CA ASP A 118 6.90 14.62 -10.32
C ASP A 118 6.45 13.16 -10.07
N ASP A 119 6.02 12.84 -8.85
CA ASP A 119 5.65 11.50 -8.36
C ASP A 119 6.76 10.44 -8.41
N VAL A 120 8.01 10.83 -8.69
CA VAL A 120 9.13 9.89 -8.68
C VAL A 120 9.58 9.60 -7.25
N PRO A 121 9.66 8.32 -6.82
CA PRO A 121 10.13 7.97 -5.48
C PRO A 121 11.54 8.52 -5.20
N ASN A 122 11.72 9.11 -4.03
CA ASN A 122 13.05 9.56 -3.57
C ASN A 122 13.95 8.39 -3.17
N PHE A 123 13.33 7.26 -2.79
CA PHE A 123 14.00 6.03 -2.37
C PHE A 123 13.31 4.84 -3.04
N GLY A 124 14.10 3.88 -3.51
CA GLY A 124 13.56 2.63 -4.09
C GLY A 124 12.86 1.75 -3.05
N ASN A 125 13.38 1.72 -1.82
CA ASN A 125 12.81 0.97 -0.71
C ASN A 125 12.12 1.91 0.27
N GLN A 126 10.84 1.65 0.55
CA GLN A 126 10.03 2.53 1.40
C GLN A 126 9.29 1.80 2.53
N CYS A 127 9.63 0.54 2.82
CA CYS A 127 9.05 -0.21 3.94
C CYS A 127 9.17 0.54 5.28
N ALA A 128 10.39 0.98 5.62
CA ALA A 128 10.64 1.77 6.82
C ALA A 128 9.92 3.13 6.82
N ILE A 129 9.75 3.74 5.64
CA ILE A 129 9.06 5.03 5.50
C ILE A 129 7.56 4.83 5.76
N ARG A 130 6.94 3.82 5.14
CA ARG A 130 5.53 3.50 5.35
C ARG A 130 5.25 3.15 6.82
N MET A 131 6.13 2.35 7.43
CA MET A 131 6.00 2.03 8.86
C MET A 131 6.25 3.22 9.77
N GLY A 132 7.23 4.08 9.48
CA GLY A 132 7.45 5.29 10.28
C GLY A 132 6.28 6.27 10.19
N ILE A 133 5.66 6.43 9.02
CA ILE A 133 4.42 7.22 8.85
C ILE A 133 3.27 6.59 9.64
N CYS A 134 3.08 5.27 9.53
CA CYS A 134 2.07 4.51 10.27
C CYS A 134 2.19 4.74 11.78
N LEU A 135 3.39 4.56 12.33
CA LEU A 135 3.66 4.75 13.76
C LEU A 135 3.52 6.22 14.18
N THR A 136 3.88 7.17 13.31
CA THR A 136 3.71 8.61 13.58
C THR A 136 2.23 8.99 13.65
N ARG A 137 1.43 8.56 12.66
CA ARG A 137 -0.03 8.76 12.63
C ARG A 137 -0.72 8.08 13.83
N SER A 138 -0.11 7.05 14.39
CA SER A 138 -0.58 6.37 15.60
C SER A 138 -0.05 6.95 16.92
N ASN A 139 0.76 8.02 16.90
CA ASN A 139 1.42 8.62 18.07
C ASN A 139 2.37 7.66 18.82
N LEU A 140 3.02 6.74 18.11
CA LEU A 140 3.91 5.73 18.69
C LEU A 140 5.40 6.06 18.54
N MET A 141 5.73 7.15 17.85
CA MET A 141 7.11 7.55 17.51
C MET A 141 7.77 8.51 18.51
N GLU A 142 7.15 8.75 19.67
CA GLU A 142 7.75 9.60 20.71
C GLU A 142 9.12 9.05 21.14
N GLY A 143 10.16 9.88 21.02
CA GLY A 143 11.54 9.51 21.35
C GLY A 143 12.27 8.71 20.28
N TYR A 144 11.74 8.60 19.06
CA TYR A 144 12.48 8.03 17.94
C TYR A 144 13.48 9.04 17.36
N ASP A 145 14.75 8.64 17.27
CA ASP A 145 15.88 9.46 16.82
C ASP A 145 16.68 8.82 15.66
N GLY A 146 16.09 7.80 15.01
CA GLY A 146 16.71 7.14 13.86
C GLY A 146 16.80 8.01 12.60
N VAL A 147 17.46 7.48 11.57
CA VAL A 147 17.73 8.21 10.33
C VAL A 147 16.44 8.46 9.54
N GLN A 148 16.19 9.73 9.25
CA GLN A 148 15.03 10.19 8.49
C GLN A 148 15.40 10.76 7.11
N CYS A 149 14.42 10.85 6.22
CA CYS A 149 14.61 11.45 4.91
C CYS A 149 15.00 12.94 5.00
N TRP A 150 15.81 13.40 4.05
CA TRP A 150 16.31 14.78 3.97
C TRP A 150 15.55 15.66 2.97
N PHE A 151 14.49 15.15 2.33
CA PHE A 151 13.70 15.87 1.33
C PHE A 151 12.63 16.82 1.93
N GLY A 152 12.78 17.24 3.18
CA GLY A 152 11.91 18.25 3.78
C GLY A 152 10.51 17.77 4.20
N HIS A 153 10.27 16.46 4.28
CA HIS A 153 9.04 15.87 4.84
C HIS A 153 9.00 15.94 6.39
N GLY A 154 9.54 17.02 6.97
CA GLY A 154 9.93 17.12 8.37
C GLY A 154 8.85 16.64 9.35
N GLY A 155 9.21 15.70 10.23
CA GLY A 155 8.33 15.19 11.28
C GLY A 155 7.21 14.25 10.82
N GLN A 156 7.09 13.93 9.52
CA GLN A 156 6.06 13.02 9.00
C GLN A 156 6.38 11.53 9.19
N GLY A 157 7.46 11.19 9.91
CA GLY A 157 7.82 9.80 10.19
C GLY A 157 8.54 9.08 9.05
N HIS A 158 9.27 9.79 8.20
CA HIS A 158 9.98 9.16 7.07
C HIS A 158 11.29 8.48 7.51
N SER A 159 11.19 7.40 8.29
CA SER A 159 12.32 6.57 8.70
C SER A 159 12.91 5.81 7.51
N LEU A 160 14.23 5.80 7.36
CA LEU A 160 14.88 5.21 6.16
C LEU A 160 15.35 3.76 6.33
N ARG A 161 15.60 3.31 7.56
CA ARG A 161 16.28 2.04 7.83
C ARG A 161 15.36 1.07 8.58
N ALA A 162 14.96 0.00 7.92
CA ALA A 162 14.04 -0.99 8.49
C ALA A 162 14.61 -1.63 9.78
N ARG A 163 15.88 -2.07 9.76
CA ARG A 163 16.55 -2.63 10.94
C ARG A 163 16.66 -1.66 12.10
N GLU A 164 17.01 -0.40 11.83
CA GLU A 164 17.13 0.63 12.86
C GLU A 164 15.78 0.89 13.53
N LEU A 165 14.71 0.97 12.72
CA LEU A 165 13.34 1.09 13.23
C LEU A 165 12.93 -0.14 14.05
N ALA A 166 13.21 -1.36 13.56
CA ALA A 166 12.91 -2.61 14.26
C ALA A 166 13.66 -2.72 15.61
N LEU A 167 14.95 -2.35 15.63
CA LEU A 167 15.75 -2.29 16.86
C LEU A 167 15.20 -1.28 17.85
N TRP A 168 14.77 -0.10 17.38
CA TRP A 168 14.16 0.89 18.25
C TRP A 168 12.84 0.39 18.85
N ILE A 169 11.96 -0.23 18.06
CA ILE A 169 10.72 -0.87 18.56
C ILE A 169 11.07 -1.92 19.63
N ARG A 170 12.05 -2.80 19.34
CA ARG A 170 12.52 -3.85 20.25
C ARG A 170 13.03 -3.27 21.58
N ASN A 171 13.73 -2.15 21.54
CA ASN A 171 14.30 -1.50 22.71
C ASN A 171 13.26 -0.72 23.55
N ASN A 172 12.01 -0.66 23.11
CA ASN A 172 10.89 -0.02 23.82
C ASN A 172 9.79 -1.04 24.21
N PRO A 173 10.11 -2.10 24.98
CA PRO A 173 9.17 -3.19 25.24
C PRO A 173 7.98 -2.78 26.13
N SER A 174 8.10 -1.70 26.91
CA SER A 174 6.96 -1.14 27.65
C SER A 174 5.89 -0.55 26.74
N ARG A 175 6.25 -0.18 25.50
CA ARG A 175 5.35 0.39 24.49
C ARG A 175 4.89 -0.68 23.49
N PHE A 176 5.81 -1.49 22.98
CA PHE A 176 5.53 -2.41 21.86
C PHE A 176 5.41 -3.88 22.29
N GLY A 177 5.68 -4.21 23.55
CA GLY A 177 5.79 -5.58 24.01
C GLY A 177 7.13 -6.22 23.62
N GLN A 178 7.28 -7.50 23.95
CA GLN A 178 8.46 -8.28 23.61
C GLN A 178 8.35 -8.81 22.18
N ALA A 179 9.47 -8.77 21.45
CA ALA A 179 9.56 -9.38 20.13
C ALA A 179 9.72 -10.91 20.25
N GLU A 180 8.94 -11.67 19.50
CA GLU A 180 9.22 -13.07 19.19
C GLU A 180 10.21 -13.13 18.05
N ILE A 181 11.37 -13.75 18.27
CA ILE A 181 12.42 -13.87 17.24
C ILE A 181 12.57 -15.35 16.90
N LYS A 182 12.36 -15.70 15.63
CA LYS A 182 12.45 -17.08 15.14
C LYS A 182 13.16 -17.14 13.79
N THR A 183 13.86 -18.24 13.55
CA THR A 183 14.54 -18.57 12.29
C THR A 183 13.82 -19.70 11.58
N GLY A 184 13.82 -19.72 10.25
CA GLY A 184 13.30 -20.86 9.47
C GLY A 184 11.80 -21.11 9.67
N VAL A 185 11.03 -20.03 9.79
CA VAL A 185 9.56 -20.04 9.95
C VAL A 185 8.88 -19.75 8.61
N GLU A 186 7.61 -20.14 8.52
CA GLU A 186 6.74 -19.85 7.37
C GLU A 186 5.62 -18.89 7.78
N TRP A 187 4.95 -18.25 6.81
CA TRP A 187 3.87 -17.31 7.13
C TRP A 187 2.73 -17.94 7.95
N GLN A 188 2.53 -19.25 7.81
CA GLN A 188 1.54 -20.05 8.52
C GLN A 188 1.78 -20.05 10.03
N ASP A 189 3.02 -19.90 10.49
CA ASP A 189 3.36 -19.80 11.91
C ASP A 189 2.79 -18.54 12.58
N TYR A 190 2.34 -17.58 11.76
CA TYR A 190 1.74 -16.31 12.18
C TYR A 190 0.27 -16.18 11.76
N ALA A 191 -0.33 -17.21 11.16
CA ALA A 191 -1.75 -17.20 10.79
C ALA A 191 -2.65 -17.06 12.03
N GLY A 192 -3.75 -16.31 11.90
CA GLY A 192 -4.67 -16.00 13.00
C GLY A 192 -4.13 -14.98 14.02
N ARG A 193 -2.97 -14.35 13.76
CA ARG A 193 -2.35 -13.36 14.64
C ARG A 193 -2.26 -12.01 13.92
N THR A 194 -2.23 -10.91 14.66
CA THR A 194 -2.01 -9.58 14.09
C THR A 194 -0.85 -8.89 14.82
N GLY A 195 -0.11 -8.04 14.12
CA GLY A 195 1.10 -7.48 14.70
C GLY A 195 1.99 -6.67 13.77
N ILE A 196 3.14 -6.27 14.31
CA ILE A 196 4.26 -5.73 13.53
C ILE A 196 5.18 -6.91 13.20
N ILE A 197 5.65 -6.99 11.96
CA ILE A 197 6.58 -8.03 11.51
C ILE A 197 7.83 -7.40 10.88
N PHE A 198 8.99 -7.95 11.21
CA PHE A 198 10.27 -7.60 10.63
C PHE A 198 10.95 -8.85 10.05
N CYS A 199 11.30 -8.77 8.77
CA CYS A 199 11.94 -9.80 7.98
C CYS A 199 13.41 -9.40 7.77
N GLN A 200 14.32 -10.04 8.49
CA GLN A 200 15.74 -9.72 8.44
C GLN A 200 16.43 -10.45 7.29
N ASN A 201 17.31 -9.74 6.57
CA ASN A 201 18.23 -10.35 5.61
C ASN A 201 17.55 -11.26 4.56
N PHE A 202 16.42 -10.84 3.98
CA PHE A 202 15.61 -11.70 3.10
C PHE A 202 15.88 -11.49 1.59
N TRP A 203 16.58 -10.41 1.21
CA TRP A 203 16.83 -10.07 -0.19
C TRP A 203 18.08 -9.19 -0.40
N GLY A 204 18.38 -8.90 -1.67
CA GLY A 204 19.49 -8.04 -2.06
C GLY A 204 20.83 -8.75 -2.10
N GLU A 205 21.89 -8.01 -2.43
CA GLU A 205 23.24 -8.56 -2.47
C GLU A 205 23.64 -9.08 -1.09
N ASN A 206 24.14 -10.32 -1.06
CA ASN A 206 24.50 -11.05 0.16
C ASN A 206 23.37 -11.12 1.20
N ASN A 207 22.10 -11.09 0.78
CA ASN A 207 20.93 -11.13 1.67
C ASN A 207 20.98 -10.04 2.76
N SER A 208 21.39 -8.82 2.41
CA SER A 208 21.53 -7.72 3.37
C SER A 208 20.28 -6.84 3.52
N GLY A 209 19.27 -7.06 2.70
CA GLY A 209 18.03 -6.28 2.67
C GLY A 209 17.00 -6.78 3.69
N ASP A 210 16.42 -5.84 4.43
CA ASP A 210 15.39 -6.11 5.44
C ASP A 210 14.01 -5.57 5.01
N HIS A 211 12.93 -6.04 5.63
CA HIS A 211 11.56 -5.52 5.47
C HIS A 211 10.88 -5.38 6.84
N ILE A 212 10.09 -4.32 7.02
CA ILE A 212 9.26 -4.10 8.21
C ILE A 212 7.85 -3.70 7.76
N ASP A 213 6.83 -4.28 8.40
CA ASP A 213 5.45 -4.11 7.99
C ASP A 213 4.44 -4.39 9.12
N LEU A 214 3.17 -4.15 8.83
CA LEU A 214 2.05 -4.74 9.57
C LEU A 214 1.67 -6.09 8.99
N TRP A 215 1.33 -7.04 9.85
CA TRP A 215 0.87 -8.37 9.52
C TRP A 215 -0.59 -8.55 9.94
N ASP A 216 -1.47 -8.74 8.97
CA ASP A 216 -2.83 -9.23 9.18
C ASP A 216 -2.85 -10.73 8.89
N GLY A 217 -2.67 -11.54 9.93
CA GLY A 217 -2.76 -13.00 9.83
C GLY A 217 -4.18 -13.53 9.77
N THR A 218 -5.20 -12.68 9.87
CA THR A 218 -6.61 -13.08 9.77
C THR A 218 -7.15 -12.91 8.36
N GLY A 219 -6.65 -11.91 7.64
CA GLY A 219 -7.18 -11.47 6.35
C GLY A 219 -8.41 -10.58 6.46
N GLU A 220 -8.92 -10.32 7.67
CA GLU A 220 -10.13 -9.52 7.89
C GLU A 220 -9.92 -8.06 7.49
N PHE A 221 -8.71 -7.53 7.66
CA PHE A 221 -8.41 -6.12 7.37
C PHE A 221 -8.10 -5.90 5.89
N MET A 222 -7.45 -6.86 5.21
CA MET A 222 -7.27 -6.81 3.75
C MET A 222 -8.57 -7.13 2.99
N GLY A 223 -9.33 -8.13 3.46
CA GLY A 223 -10.55 -8.62 2.79
C GLY A 223 -11.68 -7.58 2.72
N GLY A 224 -11.67 -6.58 3.61
CA GLY A 224 -12.63 -5.47 3.60
C GLY A 224 -12.41 -4.40 2.51
N GLY A 225 -11.26 -4.42 1.83
CA GLY A 225 -10.79 -3.36 0.94
C GLY A 225 -10.59 -3.76 -0.53
N SER A 226 -11.67 -4.03 -1.25
CA SER A 226 -11.75 -3.99 -2.73
C SER A 226 -10.87 -4.94 -3.58
N PHE A 227 -10.08 -5.85 -2.99
CA PHE A 227 -9.39 -6.91 -3.73
C PHE A 227 -9.94 -8.28 -3.29
N SER A 228 -10.17 -9.18 -4.26
CA SER A 228 -10.68 -10.54 -4.05
C SER A 228 -9.68 -11.48 -3.34
N TRP A 229 -8.84 -10.94 -2.46
CA TRP A 229 -7.89 -11.71 -1.66
C TRP A 229 -8.54 -12.06 -0.32
N GLU A 230 -8.75 -13.34 -0.09
CA GLU A 230 -9.16 -13.89 1.19
C GLU A 230 -7.92 -14.50 1.86
N GLY A 231 -7.56 -13.99 3.05
CA GLY A 231 -6.53 -14.59 3.89
C GLY A 231 -5.37 -13.67 4.29
N PRO A 232 -4.35 -14.24 4.96
CA PRO A 232 -3.26 -13.49 5.58
C PRO A 232 -2.50 -12.59 4.60
N ALA A 233 -2.04 -11.46 5.09
CA ALA A 233 -1.30 -10.49 4.28
C ALA A 233 -0.44 -9.55 5.12
N MET A 234 0.64 -9.06 4.51
CA MET A 234 1.32 -7.85 4.96
C MET A 234 0.69 -6.62 4.31
N ALA A 235 0.72 -5.48 4.99
CA ALA A 235 0.17 -4.25 4.44
C ALA A 235 0.92 -3.77 3.18
N SER A 236 2.21 -4.09 3.01
CA SER A 236 2.97 -3.85 1.78
C SER A 236 4.17 -4.81 1.63
N GLY A 237 3.92 -6.11 1.64
CA GLY A 237 4.94 -7.16 1.47
C GLY A 237 4.38 -8.46 0.88
N GLY A 238 5.26 -9.33 0.41
CA GLY A 238 4.90 -10.67 -0.06
C GLY A 238 5.02 -11.69 1.06
N LEU A 239 4.13 -12.69 1.11
CA LEU A 239 4.20 -13.76 2.12
C LEU A 239 5.57 -14.43 2.14
N ASP A 240 6.17 -14.64 0.95
CA ASP A 240 7.47 -15.28 0.74
C ASP A 240 8.63 -14.59 1.48
N TYR A 241 8.45 -13.36 1.97
CA TYR A 241 9.49 -12.64 2.69
C TYR A 241 9.79 -13.31 4.03
N ILE A 242 8.80 -13.97 4.64
CA ILE A 242 8.94 -14.66 5.94
C ILE A 242 9.87 -15.87 5.78
N GLU A 243 9.59 -16.74 4.81
CA GLU A 243 10.37 -17.98 4.56
C GLU A 243 11.79 -17.69 4.09
N ARG A 244 11.99 -16.55 3.41
CA ARG A 244 13.29 -16.14 2.88
C ARG A 244 14.16 -15.40 3.90
N SER A 245 13.59 -14.99 5.02
CA SER A 245 14.32 -14.25 6.05
C SER A 245 15.27 -15.15 6.82
N GLU A 246 16.41 -14.59 7.24
CA GLU A 246 17.29 -15.26 8.20
C GLU A 246 16.62 -15.32 9.58
N ASP A 247 16.10 -14.18 10.05
CA ASP A 247 15.33 -14.03 11.28
C ASP A 247 14.02 -13.30 10.99
N VAL A 248 12.95 -13.73 11.64
CA VAL A 248 11.65 -13.04 11.67
C VAL A 248 11.37 -12.57 13.08
N TRP A 249 11.16 -11.27 13.24
CA TRP A 249 10.81 -10.65 14.52
C TRP A 249 9.35 -10.24 14.47
N PHE A 250 8.56 -10.70 15.42
CA PHE A 250 7.13 -10.46 15.46
C PHE A 250 6.71 -9.84 16.80
N TRP A 251 5.94 -8.76 16.74
CA TRP A 251 5.30 -8.16 17.90
C TRP A 251 3.79 -8.33 17.77
N PRO A 252 3.17 -9.21 18.57
CA PRO A 252 1.72 -9.31 18.57
C PRO A 252 1.09 -8.00 19.05
N VAL A 253 0.05 -7.57 18.35
CA VAL A 253 -0.70 -6.34 18.65
C VAL A 253 -2.19 -6.65 18.47
N HIS A 254 -3.01 -6.13 19.37
CA HIS A 254 -4.47 -6.06 19.21
C HIS A 254 -4.97 -4.63 19.33
#